data_AF-A0A0E2PBG9-F1
#
_entry.id   AF-A0A0E2PBG9-F1
#
_cell.length_a   1.000
_cell.length_b   1.000
_cell.length_c   1.000
_cell.angle_alpha   90.00
_cell.angle_beta   90.00
_cell.angle_gamma   90.00
#
_symmetry.space_group_name_H-M   'P 1'
#
loop_
_entity.id
_entity.type
_entity.pdbx_description
1 polymer ?
#
loop_
_entity_poly.entity_id
_entity_poly.type
_entity_poly.pdbx_seq_one_letter_code
_entity_poly.pdbx_strand_id
1 'polypeptide(L)'
;MDITALIGPAVVAAVVSGAISLVSATLAARSARTMHTERLAADAALAEKRYLYERALADWKRKTDIAETVLGGFYRARSIFQAARQPFARSGEGTTRERGEDETDDAAAYKNAIYAPLERLTKELPFLSELNAQRYRFAALFGSDGDAAFSHLVTGYNRVQHATYALLNDRKPLNSERQEKYEVVIGWDEPDKDEISKNIDSAVATIERLCKPVLSSQP
;
A
#
# COMPACT_ATOMS: atom_id res chain seq x y z
N MET A 1 -82.63 31.82 -42.60
CA MET A 1 -82.81 30.88 -41.47
C MET A 1 -81.57 30.98 -40.61
N ASP A 2 -81.74 31.51 -39.41
CA ASP A 2 -80.63 31.75 -38.49
C ASP A 2 -80.23 30.41 -37.87
N ILE A 3 -79.06 29.88 -38.23
CA ILE A 3 -78.55 28.58 -37.75
C ILE A 3 -78.44 28.58 -36.21
N THR A 4 -78.37 29.76 -35.62
CA THR A 4 -78.36 30.01 -34.17
C THR A 4 -79.67 29.64 -33.46
N ALA A 5 -80.81 29.54 -34.16
CA ALA A 5 -82.09 29.14 -33.57
C ALA A 5 -82.32 27.61 -33.56
N LEU A 6 -81.59 26.85 -34.38
CA LEU A 6 -81.75 25.40 -34.53
C LEU A 6 -80.92 24.58 -33.53
N ILE A 7 -79.88 25.19 -32.96
CA ILE A 7 -78.97 24.56 -32.01
C ILE A 7 -79.04 25.36 -30.71
N GLY A 8 -79.82 24.87 -29.74
CA GLY A 8 -79.99 25.57 -28.46
C GLY A 8 -78.65 25.85 -27.76
N PRO A 9 -78.55 26.95 -26.98
CA PRO A 9 -77.29 27.40 -26.35
C PRO A 9 -76.56 26.32 -25.53
N ALA A 10 -77.29 25.33 -25.00
CA ALA A 10 -76.73 24.18 -24.30
C ALA A 10 -75.81 23.29 -25.19
N VAL A 11 -76.16 23.09 -26.46
CA VAL A 11 -75.36 22.26 -27.39
C VAL A 11 -74.07 22.99 -27.78
N VAL A 12 -74.15 24.30 -28.03
CA VAL A 12 -72.97 25.13 -28.29
C VAL A 12 -72.02 25.11 -27.09
N ALA A 13 -72.54 25.27 -25.87
CA ALA A 13 -71.75 25.20 -24.66
C ALA A 13 -71.08 23.83 -24.45
N ALA A 14 -71.80 22.73 -24.74
CA ALA A 14 -71.24 21.37 -24.64
C ALA A 14 -70.11 21.12 -25.66
N VAL A 15 -70.26 21.59 -26.90
CA VAL A 15 -69.23 21.46 -27.94
C VAL A 15 -67.99 22.28 -27.59
N VAL A 16 -68.17 23.53 -27.15
CA VAL A 16 -67.06 24.39 -26.71
C VAL A 16 -66.35 23.77 -25.49
N SER A 17 -67.09 23.24 -24.52
CA SER A 17 -66.52 22.59 -23.33
C SER A 17 -65.76 21.30 -23.67
N GLY A 18 -66.28 20.50 -24.61
CA GLY A 18 -65.61 19.31 -25.12
C GLY A 18 -64.30 19.65 -25.85
N ALA A 19 -64.32 20.70 -26.67
CA ALA A 19 -63.13 21.19 -27.37
C ALA A 19 -62.05 21.70 -26.39
N ILE A 20 -62.44 22.51 -25.40
CA ILE A 20 -61.52 23.00 -24.34
C ILE A 20 -60.93 21.84 -23.53
N SER A 21 -61.73 20.82 -23.22
CA SER A 21 -61.27 19.63 -22.48
C SER A 21 -60.24 18.82 -23.27
N LEU A 22 -60.45 18.62 -24.58
CA LEU A 22 -59.50 17.95 -25.47
C LEU A 22 -58.17 18.73 -25.57
N VAL A 23 -58.23 20.05 -25.77
CA VAL A 23 -57.03 20.89 -25.82
C VAL A 23 -56.26 20.81 -24.49
N SER A 24 -56.95 20.93 -23.35
CA SER A 24 -56.33 20.83 -22.02
C SER A 24 -55.68 19.47 -21.80
N ALA A 25 -56.36 18.38 -22.17
CA ALA A 25 -55.82 17.02 -22.07
C ALA A 25 -54.57 16.81 -22.94
N THR A 26 -54.55 17.35 -24.16
CA THR A 26 -53.38 17.22 -25.05
C THR A 26 -52.17 18.02 -24.54
N LEU A 27 -52.38 19.23 -24.01
CA LEU A 27 -51.33 20.03 -23.38
C LEU A 27 -50.78 19.34 -22.13
N ALA A 28 -51.66 18.83 -21.27
CA ALA A 28 -51.26 18.06 -20.09
C ALA A 28 -50.46 16.81 -20.46
N ALA A 29 -50.90 16.04 -21.47
CA ALA A 29 -50.19 14.86 -21.93
C ALA A 29 -48.80 15.19 -22.54
N ARG A 30 -48.68 16.31 -23.26
CA ARG A 30 -47.39 16.80 -23.77
C ARG A 30 -46.47 17.20 -22.63
N SER A 31 -46.96 17.99 -21.68
CA SER A 31 -46.19 18.41 -20.50
C SER A 31 -45.74 17.21 -19.65
N ALA A 32 -46.61 16.21 -19.46
CA ALA A 32 -46.27 15.01 -18.72
C ALA A 32 -45.15 14.21 -19.42
N ARG A 33 -45.20 14.12 -20.75
CA ARG A 33 -44.13 13.45 -21.53
C ARG A 33 -42.82 14.21 -21.46
N THR A 34 -42.83 15.54 -21.62
CA THR A 34 -41.59 16.34 -21.56
C THR A 34 -40.96 16.25 -20.17
N MET A 35 -41.75 16.40 -19.10
CA MET A 35 -41.28 16.24 -17.73
C MET A 35 -40.72 14.83 -17.48
N HIS A 36 -41.36 13.79 -17.99
CA HIS A 36 -40.87 12.42 -17.87
C HIS A 36 -39.55 12.22 -18.62
N THR A 37 -39.42 12.75 -19.84
CA THR A 37 -38.17 12.65 -20.61
C THR A 37 -37.05 13.44 -19.97
N GLU A 38 -37.32 14.64 -19.46
CA GLU A 38 -36.35 15.47 -18.74
C GLU A 38 -35.90 14.80 -17.45
N ARG A 39 -36.85 14.19 -16.70
CA ARG A 39 -36.55 13.43 -15.50
C ARG A 39 -35.68 12.21 -15.80
N LEU A 40 -36.01 11.42 -16.82
CA LEU A 40 -35.19 10.28 -17.24
C LEU A 40 -33.78 10.73 -17.65
N ALA A 41 -33.66 11.84 -18.36
CA ALA A 41 -32.36 12.40 -18.76
C ALA A 41 -31.55 12.86 -17.52
N ALA A 42 -32.20 13.51 -16.55
CA ALA A 42 -31.58 13.92 -15.30
C ALA A 42 -31.14 12.72 -14.46
N ASP A 43 -31.98 11.69 -14.34
CA ASP A 43 -31.69 10.46 -13.62
C ASP A 43 -30.51 9.71 -14.28
N ALA A 44 -30.48 9.63 -15.62
CA ALA A 44 -29.38 9.05 -16.37
C ALA A 44 -28.06 9.81 -16.16
N ALA A 45 -28.09 11.15 -16.23
CA ALA A 45 -26.91 11.97 -16.00
C ALA A 45 -26.39 11.87 -14.56
N LEU A 46 -27.28 11.73 -13.57
CA LEU A 46 -26.90 11.51 -12.18
C LEU A 46 -26.27 10.12 -11.99
N ALA A 47 -26.84 9.10 -12.62
CA ALA A 47 -26.32 7.72 -12.56
C ALA A 47 -24.91 7.63 -13.16
N GLU A 48 -24.65 8.29 -14.30
CA GLU A 48 -23.33 8.32 -14.92
C GLU A 48 -22.30 9.01 -14.02
N LYS A 49 -22.63 10.18 -13.46
CA LYS A 49 -21.75 10.87 -12.50
C LYS A 49 -21.45 9.99 -11.29
N ARG A 50 -22.48 9.35 -10.73
CA ARG A 50 -22.33 8.45 -9.58
C ARG A 50 -21.40 7.28 -9.90
N TYR A 51 -21.56 6.65 -11.06
CA TYR A 51 -20.69 5.56 -11.49
C TYR A 51 -19.22 5.99 -11.59
N LEU A 52 -18.95 7.15 -12.17
CA LEU A 52 -17.59 7.69 -12.28
C LEU A 52 -16.97 7.97 -10.90
N TYR A 53 -17.74 8.57 -9.98
CA TYR A 53 -17.29 8.79 -8.60
C TYR A 53 -17.04 7.48 -7.84
N GLU A 54 -17.93 6.49 -7.96
CA GLU A 54 -17.76 5.19 -7.31
C GLU A 54 -16.52 4.47 -7.82
N ARG A 55 -16.24 4.54 -9.12
CA ARG A 55 -15.02 3.98 -9.72
C ARG A 55 -13.76 4.69 -9.20
N ALA A 56 -13.74 6.02 -9.23
CA ALA A 56 -12.60 6.80 -8.74
C ALA A 56 -12.33 6.53 -7.26
N LEU A 57 -13.39 6.46 -6.45
CA LEU A 57 -13.30 6.14 -5.03
C LEU A 57 -12.76 4.73 -4.78
N ALA A 58 -13.19 3.74 -5.57
CA ALA A 58 -12.70 2.37 -5.47
C ALA A 58 -11.20 2.28 -5.81
N ASP A 59 -10.77 2.95 -6.88
CA ASP A 59 -9.36 3.01 -7.28
C ASP A 59 -8.50 3.72 -6.22
N TRP A 60 -8.99 4.85 -5.69
CA TRP A 60 -8.31 5.58 -4.61
C TRP A 60 -8.17 4.71 -3.35
N LYS A 61 -9.25 4.09 -2.87
CA LYS A 61 -9.21 3.20 -1.68
C LYS A 61 -8.18 2.09 -1.84
N ARG A 62 -8.18 1.40 -2.99
CA ARG A 62 -7.23 0.32 -3.26
C ARG A 62 -5.78 0.81 -3.21
N LYS A 63 -5.50 2.01 -3.75
CA LYS A 63 -4.15 2.59 -3.69
C LYS A 63 -3.77 3.00 -2.28
N THR A 64 -4.68 3.63 -1.53
CA THR A 64 -4.48 4.04 -0.13
C THR A 64 -4.17 2.83 0.75
N ASP A 65 -4.96 1.76 0.70
CA ASP A 65 -4.75 0.55 1.51
C ASP A 65 -3.36 -0.07 1.28
N ILE A 66 -2.93 -0.14 0.02
CA ILE A 66 -1.60 -0.65 -0.34
C ILE A 66 -0.50 0.31 0.10
N ALA A 67 -0.70 1.63 -0.07
CA ALA A 67 0.26 2.63 0.34
C ALA A 67 0.50 2.60 1.86
N GLU A 68 -0.57 2.52 2.66
CA GLU A 68 -0.48 2.44 4.13
C GLU A 68 0.21 1.15 4.58
N THR A 69 -0.21 0.01 4.02
CA THR A 69 0.35 -1.30 4.37
C THR A 69 1.84 -1.36 4.06
N VAL A 70 2.25 -0.94 2.86
CA VAL A 70 3.65 -0.97 2.43
C VAL A 70 4.48 0.05 3.20
N LEU A 71 4.03 1.30 3.33
CA LEU A 71 4.77 2.33 4.05
C LEU A 71 4.96 1.97 5.53
N GLY A 72 3.90 1.50 6.20
CA GLY A 72 3.98 0.99 7.57
C GLY A 72 4.93 -0.20 7.69
N GLY A 73 4.92 -1.11 6.71
CA GLY A 73 5.86 -2.21 6.60
C GLY A 73 7.32 -1.76 6.51
N PHE A 74 7.62 -0.74 5.69
CA PHE A 74 8.98 -0.19 5.56
C PHE A 74 9.46 0.49 6.84
N TYR A 75 8.60 1.22 7.55
CA TYR A 75 8.95 1.76 8.87
C TYR A 75 9.26 0.66 9.88
N ARG A 76 8.44 -0.39 9.92
CA ARG A 76 8.70 -1.55 10.78
C ARG A 76 10.00 -2.26 10.40
N ALA A 77 10.26 -2.45 9.10
CA ALA A 77 11.50 -3.07 8.63
C ALA A 77 12.73 -2.26 9.06
N ARG A 78 12.71 -0.94 8.94
CA ARG A 78 13.78 -0.07 9.45
C ARG A 78 14.06 -0.30 10.93
N SER A 79 13.02 -0.29 11.76
CA SER A 79 13.15 -0.54 13.20
C SER A 79 13.69 -1.94 13.50
N ILE A 80 13.27 -2.95 12.74
CA ILE A 80 13.78 -4.33 12.88
C ILE A 80 15.27 -4.39 12.60
N PHE A 81 15.74 -3.84 11.48
CA PHE A 81 17.16 -3.85 11.15
C PHE A 81 18.01 -3.10 12.18
N GLN A 82 17.54 -1.95 12.65
CA GLN A 82 18.21 -1.18 13.70
C GLN A 82 18.28 -1.96 15.02
N ALA A 83 17.18 -2.57 15.47
CA ALA A 83 17.13 -3.34 16.71
C ALA A 83 17.92 -4.65 16.63
N ALA A 84 17.82 -5.36 15.50
CA ALA A 84 18.48 -6.64 15.32
C ALA A 84 20.00 -6.50 15.33
N ARG A 85 20.53 -5.40 14.78
CA ARG A 85 21.97 -5.17 14.66
C ARG A 85 22.59 -4.38 15.81
N GLN A 86 21.89 -4.24 16.93
CA GLN A 86 22.51 -3.67 18.13
C GLN A 86 23.60 -4.60 18.67
N PRO A 87 24.82 -4.09 18.98
CA PRO A 87 25.98 -4.91 19.33
C PRO A 87 25.84 -5.64 20.66
N PHE A 88 25.01 -5.14 21.56
CA PHE A 88 24.78 -5.76 22.86
C PHE A 88 23.91 -7.01 22.70
N ALA A 89 24.49 -8.19 22.96
CA ALA A 89 23.75 -9.44 23.06
C ALA A 89 23.08 -9.57 24.44
N ARG A 90 21.84 -10.07 24.45
CA ARG A 90 21.15 -10.43 25.71
C ARG A 90 21.54 -11.85 26.13
N SER A 91 21.40 -12.14 27.42
CA SER A 91 21.61 -13.51 27.92
C SER A 91 20.73 -14.50 27.16
N GLY A 92 21.34 -15.59 26.66
CA GLY A 92 20.66 -16.61 25.87
C GLY A 92 20.51 -16.32 24.37
N GLU A 93 20.86 -15.12 23.90
CA GLU A 93 20.88 -14.85 22.45
C GLU A 93 22.02 -15.58 21.76
N GLY A 94 21.77 -15.93 20.50
CA GLY A 94 22.75 -16.59 19.64
C GLY A 94 22.91 -18.09 19.91
N THR A 95 22.22 -18.64 20.92
CA THR A 95 22.30 -20.05 21.32
C THR A 95 21.58 -21.01 20.36
N THR A 96 20.82 -20.49 19.39
CA THR A 96 20.19 -21.32 18.35
C THR A 96 21.18 -21.81 17.29
N ARG A 97 22.41 -21.27 17.27
CA ARG A 97 23.48 -21.85 16.44
C ARG A 97 23.93 -23.20 17.01
N GLU A 98 24.44 -24.05 16.15
CA GLU A 98 25.14 -25.26 16.56
C GLU A 98 26.46 -24.90 17.26
N ARG A 99 26.65 -25.40 18.49
CA ARG A 99 27.90 -25.25 19.25
C ARG A 99 28.89 -26.32 18.79
N GLY A 100 30.16 -25.94 18.61
CA GLY A 100 31.21 -26.92 18.30
C GLY A 100 31.52 -27.82 19.50
N GLU A 101 31.85 -29.09 19.26
CA GLU A 101 32.16 -30.06 20.32
C GLU A 101 33.33 -29.61 21.22
N ASP A 102 34.35 -28.98 20.63
CA ASP A 102 35.55 -28.50 21.32
C ASP A 102 35.52 -27.00 21.67
N GLU A 103 34.34 -26.37 21.62
CA GLU A 103 34.19 -24.93 21.84
C GLU A 103 34.20 -24.60 23.34
N THR A 104 35.21 -23.85 23.80
CA THR A 104 35.26 -23.34 25.19
C THR A 104 34.09 -22.40 25.47
N ASP A 105 33.73 -22.19 26.75
CA ASP A 105 32.61 -21.31 27.10
C ASP A 105 32.85 -19.86 26.64
N ASP A 106 34.08 -19.36 26.70
CA ASP A 106 34.44 -18.02 26.20
C ASP A 106 34.31 -17.91 24.68
N ALA A 107 34.78 -18.92 23.94
CA ALA A 107 34.60 -18.99 22.49
C ALA A 107 33.11 -19.07 22.13
N ALA A 108 32.35 -19.85 22.91
CA ALA A 108 30.92 -19.99 22.74
C ALA A 108 30.18 -18.66 22.93
N ALA A 109 30.52 -17.92 23.98
CA ALA A 109 29.97 -16.60 24.25
C ALA A 109 30.25 -15.61 23.11
N TYR A 110 31.50 -15.58 22.62
CA TYR A 110 31.89 -14.69 21.51
C TYR A 110 31.13 -15.02 20.20
N LYS A 111 31.09 -16.30 19.82
CA LYS A 111 30.38 -16.72 18.60
C LYS A 111 28.85 -16.56 18.72
N ASN A 112 28.28 -16.75 19.92
CA ASN A 112 26.87 -16.43 20.18
C ASN A 112 26.60 -14.95 19.96
N ALA A 113 27.48 -14.06 20.44
CA ALA A 113 27.35 -12.64 20.23
C ALA A 113 27.41 -12.27 18.73
N ILE A 114 28.34 -12.86 17.95
CA ILE A 114 28.40 -12.68 16.49
C ILE A 114 27.12 -13.15 15.78
N TYR A 115 26.53 -14.24 16.27
CA TYR A 115 25.33 -14.84 15.66
C TYR A 115 24.02 -14.11 16.06
N ALA A 116 24.00 -13.41 17.19
CA ALA A 116 22.80 -12.76 17.72
C ALA A 116 22.08 -11.83 16.72
N PRO A 117 22.76 -10.97 15.93
CA PRO A 117 22.08 -10.14 14.95
C PRO A 117 21.32 -10.94 13.88
N LEU A 118 21.92 -12.02 13.38
CA LEU A 118 21.29 -12.89 12.40
C LEU A 118 20.11 -13.66 13.03
N GLU A 119 20.25 -14.14 14.26
CA GLU A 119 19.16 -14.79 14.99
C GLU A 119 17.95 -13.85 15.13
N ARG A 120 18.17 -12.60 15.55
CA ARG A 120 17.11 -11.58 15.67
C ARG A 120 16.43 -11.30 14.33
N LEU A 121 17.20 -11.14 13.25
CA LEU A 121 16.62 -10.93 11.90
C LEU A 121 15.85 -12.16 11.40
N THR A 122 16.36 -13.36 11.66
CA THR A 122 15.73 -14.61 11.22
C THR A 122 14.35 -14.79 11.85
N LYS A 123 14.16 -14.35 13.11
CA LYS A 123 12.84 -14.33 13.78
C LYS A 123 11.81 -13.47 13.04
N GLU A 124 12.25 -12.41 12.36
CA GLU A 124 11.37 -11.50 11.60
C GLU A 124 11.28 -11.86 10.10
N LEU A 125 11.93 -12.94 9.66
CA LEU A 125 11.95 -13.35 8.26
C LEU A 125 10.55 -13.59 7.66
N PRO A 126 9.55 -14.15 8.39
CA PRO A 126 8.19 -14.26 7.87
C PRO A 126 7.58 -12.90 7.51
N PHE A 127 7.74 -11.90 8.38
CA PHE A 127 7.27 -10.54 8.14
C PHE A 127 8.00 -9.89 6.94
N LEU A 128 9.33 -9.99 6.89
CA LEU A 128 10.11 -9.43 5.79
C LEU A 128 9.75 -10.07 4.44
N SER A 129 9.46 -11.38 4.44
CA SER A 129 9.03 -12.11 3.25
C SER A 129 7.64 -11.68 2.78
N GLU A 130 6.69 -11.52 3.71
CA GLU A 130 5.35 -11.02 3.42
C GLU A 130 5.38 -9.59 2.86
N LEU A 131 6.18 -8.71 3.48
CA LEU A 131 6.39 -7.36 2.99
C LEU A 131 6.98 -7.38 1.57
N ASN A 132 8.01 -8.19 1.32
CA ASN A 132 8.61 -8.32 -0.01
C ASN A 132 7.63 -8.89 -1.05
N ALA A 133 6.68 -9.74 -0.66
CA ALA A 133 5.65 -10.24 -1.56
C ALA A 133 4.69 -9.12 -2.02
N GLN A 134 4.51 -8.04 -1.24
CA GLN A 134 3.71 -6.89 -1.66
C GLN A 134 4.31 -6.13 -2.84
N ARG A 135 5.60 -6.35 -3.17
CA ARG A 135 6.30 -5.63 -4.27
C ARG A 135 5.54 -5.66 -5.59
N TYR A 136 4.94 -6.79 -5.95
CA TYR A 136 4.25 -6.95 -7.23
C TYR A 136 2.92 -6.20 -7.25
N ARG A 137 2.18 -6.21 -6.14
CA ARG A 137 0.93 -5.46 -5.99
C ARG A 137 1.20 -3.96 -5.96
N PHE A 138 2.27 -3.56 -5.28
CA PHE A 138 2.74 -2.18 -5.25
C PHE A 138 3.13 -1.71 -6.65
N ALA A 139 3.93 -2.49 -7.38
CA ALA A 139 4.35 -2.16 -8.74
C ALA A 139 3.18 -2.01 -9.71
N ALA A 140 2.13 -2.83 -9.58
CA ALA A 140 0.93 -2.72 -10.41
C ALA A 140 0.15 -1.41 -10.20
N LEU A 141 0.26 -0.77 -9.03
CA LEU A 141 -0.50 0.44 -8.67
C LEU A 141 0.33 1.72 -8.73
N PHE A 142 1.63 1.63 -8.45
CA PHE A 142 2.56 2.76 -8.30
C PHE A 142 3.71 2.75 -9.33
N GLY A 143 3.81 1.72 -10.18
CA GLY A 143 4.92 1.56 -11.13
C GLY A 143 6.15 0.88 -10.53
N SER A 144 7.18 0.67 -11.36
CA SER A 144 8.39 -0.09 -10.99
C SER A 144 9.40 0.67 -10.14
N ASP A 145 9.22 1.98 -9.93
CA ASP A 145 10.18 2.84 -9.23
C ASP A 145 10.43 2.41 -7.76
N GLY A 146 9.49 1.67 -7.17
CA GLY A 146 9.63 1.13 -5.81
C GLY A 146 10.43 -0.16 -5.70
N ASP A 147 10.74 -0.86 -6.80
CA ASP A 147 11.32 -2.21 -6.76
C ASP A 147 12.67 -2.25 -6.04
N ALA A 148 13.53 -1.25 -6.29
CA ALA A 148 14.83 -1.11 -5.64
C ALA A 148 14.71 -1.02 -4.10
N ALA A 149 13.65 -0.38 -3.58
CA ALA A 149 13.41 -0.27 -2.15
C ALA A 149 13.18 -1.65 -1.51
N PHE A 150 12.43 -2.54 -2.17
CA PHE A 150 12.23 -3.91 -1.71
C PHE A 150 13.53 -4.73 -1.77
N SER A 151 14.32 -4.56 -2.83
CA SER A 151 15.62 -5.22 -2.96
C SER A 151 16.57 -4.88 -1.82
N HIS A 152 16.56 -3.64 -1.32
CA HIS A 152 17.41 -3.25 -0.18
C HIS A 152 17.13 -4.07 1.09
N LEU A 153 15.89 -4.49 1.34
CA LEU A 153 15.56 -5.35 2.48
C LEU A 153 16.20 -6.74 2.35
N VAL A 154 16.04 -7.36 1.17
CA VAL A 154 16.59 -8.69 0.88
C VAL A 154 18.11 -8.66 0.91
N THR A 155 18.71 -7.66 0.25
CA THR A 155 20.16 -7.47 0.25
C THR A 155 20.70 -7.20 1.65
N GLY A 156 19.99 -6.41 2.46
CA GLY A 156 20.35 -6.14 3.86
C GLY A 156 20.43 -7.43 4.68
N TYR A 157 19.37 -8.26 4.64
CA TYR A 157 19.35 -9.56 5.31
C TYR A 157 20.49 -10.47 4.84
N ASN A 158 20.67 -10.62 3.53
CA ASN A 158 21.70 -11.48 2.96
C ASN A 158 23.12 -11.02 3.34
N ARG A 159 23.36 -9.70 3.42
CA ARG A 159 24.64 -9.14 3.85
C ARG A 159 24.95 -9.50 5.30
N VAL A 160 23.98 -9.35 6.20
CA VAL A 160 24.14 -9.75 7.61
C VAL A 160 24.42 -11.25 7.71
N GLN A 161 23.61 -12.07 7.03
CA GLN A 161 23.79 -13.52 7.01
C GLN A 161 25.20 -13.91 6.53
N HIS A 162 25.64 -13.34 5.41
CA HIS A 162 26.97 -13.63 4.86
C HIS A 162 28.10 -13.20 5.80
N ALA A 163 28.00 -12.00 6.40
CA ALA A 163 28.99 -11.48 7.34
C ALA A 163 29.08 -12.35 8.60
N THR A 164 27.93 -12.72 9.18
CA THR A 164 27.86 -13.62 10.34
C THR A 164 28.56 -14.94 10.04
N TYR A 165 28.25 -15.61 8.93
CA TYR A 165 28.91 -16.89 8.61
C TYR A 165 30.39 -16.74 8.26
N ALA A 166 30.81 -15.62 7.69
CA ALA A 166 32.22 -15.35 7.45
C ALA A 166 33.00 -15.19 8.76
N LEU A 167 32.43 -14.49 9.75
CA LEU A 167 33.01 -14.29 11.08
C LEU A 167 33.05 -15.58 11.92
N LEU A 168 32.06 -16.47 11.75
CA LEU A 168 32.00 -17.77 12.45
C LEU A 168 32.92 -18.84 11.84
N ASN A 169 33.49 -18.61 10.66
CA ASN A 169 34.25 -19.62 9.95
C ASN A 169 35.69 -19.76 10.48
N ASP A 170 35.89 -20.70 11.40
CA ASP A 170 37.21 -20.96 12.00
C ASP A 170 38.24 -21.58 11.05
N ARG A 171 37.83 -22.08 9.87
CA ARG A 171 38.74 -22.79 8.94
C ARG A 171 39.79 -21.88 8.34
N LYS A 172 39.51 -20.58 8.23
CA LYS A 172 40.44 -19.61 7.67
C LYS A 172 40.30 -18.29 8.44
N PRO A 173 41.26 -17.96 9.34
CA PRO A 173 41.20 -16.71 10.07
C PRO A 173 41.15 -15.55 9.07
N LEU A 174 40.25 -14.61 9.33
CA LEU A 174 40.16 -13.38 8.58
C LEU A 174 41.37 -12.51 8.91
N ASN A 175 41.83 -11.72 7.94
CA ASN A 175 42.73 -10.62 8.26
C ASN A 175 41.92 -9.51 8.97
N SER A 176 42.59 -8.62 9.69
CA SER A 176 41.95 -7.57 10.48
C SER A 176 41.01 -6.69 9.64
N GLU A 177 41.39 -6.37 8.40
CA GLU A 177 40.58 -5.57 7.47
C GLU A 177 39.24 -6.25 7.11
N ARG A 178 39.25 -7.55 6.80
CA ARG A 178 38.00 -8.28 6.48
C ARG A 178 37.14 -8.50 7.71
N GLN A 179 37.77 -8.72 8.87
CA GLN A 179 37.06 -8.85 10.13
C GLN A 179 36.30 -7.56 10.45
N GLU A 180 36.97 -6.39 10.44
CA GLU A 180 36.34 -5.07 10.65
C GLU A 180 35.19 -4.87 9.66
N LYS A 181 35.40 -5.18 8.37
CA LYS A 181 34.37 -5.07 7.35
C LYS A 181 33.11 -5.88 7.66
N TYR A 182 33.25 -7.08 8.20
CA TYR A 182 32.09 -7.91 8.55
C TYR A 182 31.46 -7.51 9.89
N GLU A 183 32.26 -7.05 10.85
CA GLU A 183 31.79 -6.49 12.13
C GLU A 183 30.89 -5.26 11.90
N VAL A 184 31.28 -4.36 11.00
CA VAL A 184 30.42 -3.24 10.53
C VAL A 184 29.08 -3.75 10.01
N VAL A 185 29.10 -4.80 9.19
CA VAL A 185 27.88 -5.35 8.57
C VAL A 185 26.93 -5.96 9.59
N ILE A 186 27.42 -6.59 10.67
CA ILE A 186 26.56 -7.11 11.74
C ILE A 186 26.15 -6.04 12.76
N GLY A 187 26.68 -4.81 12.66
CA GLY A 187 26.31 -3.64 13.47
C GLY A 187 27.19 -3.41 14.69
N TRP A 188 28.44 -3.88 14.65
CA TRP A 188 29.40 -3.78 15.77
C TRP A 188 30.39 -2.62 15.64
N ASP A 189 30.22 -1.76 14.64
CA ASP A 189 31.06 -0.58 14.43
C ASP A 189 30.21 0.71 14.43
N GLU A 190 30.87 1.85 14.22
CA GLU A 190 30.27 3.18 14.22
C GLU A 190 29.08 3.30 13.24
N PRO A 191 27.98 3.97 13.66
CA PRO A 191 26.80 4.17 12.82
C PRO A 191 27.08 4.78 11.45
N ASP A 192 28.12 5.62 11.35
CA ASP A 192 28.46 6.34 10.12
C ASP A 192 28.97 5.43 8.99
N LYS A 193 29.44 4.22 9.31
CA LYS A 193 29.86 3.21 8.32
C LYS A 193 28.73 2.25 7.93
N ASP A 194 27.54 2.38 8.51
CA ASP A 194 26.45 1.43 8.31
C ASP A 194 25.69 1.63 6.98
N GLU A 195 26.22 1.03 5.91
CA GLU A 195 25.58 1.03 4.59
C GLU A 195 24.20 0.38 4.58
N ILE A 196 23.92 -0.60 5.44
CA ILE A 196 22.61 -1.26 5.46
C ILE A 196 21.56 -0.29 5.98
N SER A 197 21.83 0.42 7.08
CA SER A 197 20.92 1.44 7.60
C SER A 197 20.69 2.55 6.58
N LYS A 198 21.75 3.06 5.92
CA LYS A 198 21.63 4.07 4.85
C LYS A 198 20.74 3.59 3.69
N ASN A 199 20.93 2.35 3.25
CA ASN A 199 20.12 1.78 2.17
C ASN A 199 18.65 1.61 2.57
N ILE A 200 18.39 1.22 3.82
CA ILE A 200 17.02 1.09 4.33
C ILE A 200 16.36 2.46 4.49
N ASP A 201 17.07 3.46 4.98
CA ASP A 201 16.55 4.83 5.07
C ASP A 201 16.24 5.41 3.69
N SER A 202 17.11 5.16 2.71
CA SER A 202 16.86 5.48 1.30
C SER A 202 15.62 4.76 0.74
N ALA A 203 15.44 3.48 1.09
CA ALA A 203 14.27 2.71 0.71
C ALA A 203 12.98 3.28 1.33
N VAL A 204 13.00 3.64 2.62
CA VAL A 204 11.88 4.30 3.31
C VAL A 204 11.54 5.62 2.61
N ALA A 205 12.53 6.48 2.37
CA ALA A 205 12.32 7.77 1.71
C ALA A 205 11.73 7.61 0.30
N THR A 206 12.16 6.57 -0.43
CA THR A 206 11.61 6.24 -1.76
C THR A 206 10.14 5.85 -1.68
N ILE A 207 9.77 4.97 -0.75
CA ILE A 207 8.39 4.53 -0.56
C ILE A 207 7.51 5.68 -0.04
N GLU A 208 8.00 6.49 0.89
CA GLU A 208 7.32 7.70 1.36
C GLU A 208 6.97 8.62 0.19
N ARG A 209 7.95 8.91 -0.69
CA ARG A 209 7.75 9.77 -1.86
C ARG A 209 6.66 9.24 -2.79
N LEU A 210 6.57 7.92 -2.97
CA LEU A 210 5.57 7.28 -3.84
C LEU A 210 4.17 7.21 -3.19
N CYS A 211 4.11 6.94 -1.88
CA CYS A 211 2.85 6.76 -1.16
C CYS A 211 2.20 8.11 -0.78
N LYS A 212 2.99 9.10 -0.37
CA LYS A 212 2.50 10.36 0.21
C LYS A 212 1.47 11.10 -0.66
N PRO A 213 1.62 11.20 -1.99
CA PRO A 213 0.61 11.87 -2.82
C PRO A 213 -0.79 11.26 -2.65
N VAL A 214 -0.91 9.93 -2.68
CA VAL A 214 -2.20 9.21 -2.54
C VAL A 214 -2.77 9.35 -1.14
N LEU A 215 -1.91 9.26 -0.11
CA LEU A 215 -2.32 9.36 1.30
C LEU A 215 -2.77 10.78 1.69
N SER A 216 -2.26 11.81 1.02
CA SER A 216 -2.60 13.21 1.29
C SER A 216 -3.75 13.75 0.43
N SER A 217 -4.03 13.12 -0.71
CA SER A 217 -5.13 13.50 -1.58
C SER A 217 -6.48 13.00 -1.04
N GLN A 218 -7.49 13.87 -1.04
CA GLN A 218 -8.88 13.42 -0.96
C GLN A 218 -9.34 12.89 -2.34
N PRO A 219 -10.20 11.86 -2.37
CA PRO A 219 -10.78 11.32 -3.61
C PRO A 219 -11.67 12.33 -4.33
#